data_AF-A0A7X0KNY8-F1
#
_entry.id   AF-A0A7X0KNY8-F1
#
_cell.length_a   1.000
_cell.length_b   1.000
_cell.length_c   1.000
_cell.angle_alpha   90.00
_cell.angle_beta   90.00
_cell.angle_gamma   90.00
#
_symmetry.space_group_name_H-M   'P 1'
#
loop_
_entity.id
_entity.type
_entity.pdbx_description
1 polymer ?
#
loop_
_entity_poly.entity_id
_entity_poly.type
_entity_poly.pdbx_seq_one_letter_code
_entity_poly.pdbx_strand_id
1 'polypeptide(L)'
;MIAWLIRHDAELALPTVTIAEIAFGIQKIRPDQRADRLEQGLSDWRRRLADRIFGLTEEAALAYGEIMGAASRQGRPMSGPDGMIAAIAQVNGGQLATRNQSDFGATGLVLISPWEF
;
A
#
# COMPACT_ATOMS: atom_id res chain seq x y z
N MET A 1 -12.27 3.64 9.88
CA MET A 1 -10.87 3.12 9.81
C MET A 1 -10.59 1.89 10.69
N ILE A 2 -10.34 1.97 12.00
CA ILE A 2 -9.95 0.77 12.80
C ILE A 2 -11.05 -0.30 12.78
N ALA A 3 -12.32 0.09 12.93
CA ALA A 3 -13.45 -0.83 12.83
C ALA A 3 -13.57 -1.49 11.43
N TRP A 4 -13.17 -0.78 10.37
CA TRP A 4 -13.12 -1.31 9.00
C TRP A 4 -12.00 -2.35 8.85
N LEU A 5 -10.80 -2.05 9.35
CA LEU A 5 -9.67 -2.98 9.34
C LEU A 5 -9.99 -4.26 10.11
N ILE A 6 -10.65 -4.15 11.27
CA ILE A 6 -11.08 -5.31 12.06
C ILE A 6 -12.13 -6.13 11.30
N ARG A 7 -13.07 -5.46 10.63
CA ARG A 7 -14.15 -6.11 9.88
C ARG A 7 -13.63 -6.87 8.65
N HIS A 8 -12.67 -6.30 7.94
CA HIS A 8 -12.13 -6.89 6.70
C HIS A 8 -10.82 -7.64 6.92
N ASP A 9 -10.47 -7.97 8.17
CA ASP A 9 -9.15 -8.50 8.51
C ASP A 9 -8.73 -9.74 7.70
N ALA A 10 -9.68 -10.61 7.36
CA ALA A 10 -9.45 -11.80 6.54
C ALA A 10 -9.14 -11.49 5.07
N GLU A 11 -9.50 -10.31 4.59
CA GLU A 11 -9.37 -9.86 3.20
C GLU A 11 -8.20 -8.88 3.01
N LEU A 12 -7.58 -8.41 4.10
CA LEU A 12 -6.46 -7.48 4.04
C LEU A 12 -5.17 -8.14 3.52
N ALA A 13 -4.42 -7.35 2.76
CA ALA A 13 -3.10 -7.69 2.24
C ALA A 13 -2.14 -6.50 2.42
N LEU A 14 -0.83 -6.77 2.47
CA LEU A 14 0.21 -5.76 2.63
C LEU A 14 1.23 -5.81 1.48
N PRO A 15 1.28 -4.76 0.63
CA PRO A 15 2.41 -4.57 -0.27
C PRO A 15 3.70 -4.36 0.53
N THR A 16 4.81 -4.95 0.08
CA THR A 16 6.12 -4.76 0.74
C THR A 16 6.58 -3.30 0.72
N VAL A 17 6.12 -2.52 -0.27
CA VAL A 17 6.37 -1.07 -0.36
C VAL A 17 5.78 -0.33 0.84
N THR A 18 4.56 -0.65 1.25
CA THR A 18 3.94 -0.07 2.46
C THR A 18 4.72 -0.42 3.72
N ILE A 19 5.26 -1.65 3.81
CA ILE A 19 6.15 -2.05 4.91
C ILE A 19 7.41 -1.18 4.93
N ALA A 20 8.00 -0.93 3.75
CA ALA A 20 9.19 -0.08 3.61
C ALA A 20 8.92 1.37 4.06
N GLU A 21 7.77 1.94 3.68
CA GLU A 21 7.38 3.30 4.08
C GLU A 21 7.20 3.42 5.61
N ILE A 22 6.53 2.46 6.23
CA ILE A 22 6.34 2.44 7.70
C ILE A 22 7.69 2.28 8.40
N ALA A 23 8.53 1.35 7.93
CA ALA A 23 9.85 1.13 8.50
C ALA A 23 10.74 2.37 8.40
N PHE A 24 10.72 3.06 7.25
CA PHE A 24 11.43 4.33 7.07
C PHE A 24 10.92 5.41 8.04
N GLY A 25 9.60 5.55 8.19
CA GLY A 25 8.99 6.48 9.13
C GLY A 25 9.41 6.23 10.58
N ILE A 26 9.51 4.96 11.00
CA ILE A 26 10.00 4.57 12.32
C ILE A 26 11.47 4.98 12.51
N GLN A 27 12.34 4.68 11.54
CA GLN A 27 13.76 5.02 11.63
C GLN A 27 13.99 6.54 11.70
N LYS A 28 13.18 7.33 10.98
CA LYS A 28 13.28 8.79 10.95
C LYS A 28 13.04 9.45 12.32
N ILE A 29 12.27 8.83 13.21
CA ILE A 29 11.93 9.41 14.52
C ILE A 29 12.81 8.89 15.67
N ARG A 30 13.72 7.94 15.42
CA ARG A 30 14.61 7.45 16.48
C ARG A 30 15.50 8.58 17.02
N PRO A 31 15.79 8.64 18.34
CA PRO A 31 15.49 7.63 19.37
C PRO A 31 14.18 7.86 20.15
N ASP A 32 13.17 8.52 19.59
CA ASP A 32 11.87 8.74 20.27
C ASP A 32 11.27 7.41 20.78
N GLN A 33 10.77 7.38 22.02
CA GLN A 33 10.11 6.21 22.63
C GLN A 33 8.92 5.69 21.80
N ARG A 34 8.31 6.54 20.97
CA ARG A 34 7.26 6.16 20.04
C ARG A 34 7.77 5.18 18.97
N ALA A 35 9.05 5.23 18.60
CA ALA A 35 9.63 4.37 17.57
C ALA A 35 9.48 2.89 17.94
N ASP A 36 9.80 2.52 19.19
CA ASP A 36 9.75 1.12 19.63
C ASP A 36 8.31 0.59 19.65
N ARG A 37 7.33 1.42 20.04
CA ARG A 37 5.90 1.05 19.98
C ARG A 37 5.43 0.83 18.54
N LEU A 38 5.87 1.68 17.61
CA LEU A 38 5.52 1.55 16.19
C LEU A 38 6.20 0.33 15.55
N GLU A 39 7.45 0.04 15.93
CA GLU A 39 8.18 -1.15 15.48
C GLU A 39 7.50 -2.44 15.94
N GLN A 40 7.07 -2.51 17.20
CA GLN A 40 6.29 -3.63 17.69
C GLN A 40 4.97 -3.79 16.91
N GLY A 41 4.25 -2.69 16.67
CA GLY A 41 3.03 -2.69 15.87
C GLY A 41 3.26 -3.23 14.46
N LEU A 42 4.32 -2.78 13.77
CA LEU A 42 4.69 -3.27 12.44
C LEU A 42 5.02 -4.77 12.47
N SER A 43 5.74 -5.24 13.48
CA SER A 43 6.05 -6.66 13.67
C SER A 43 4.79 -7.52 13.82
N ASP A 44 3.83 -7.05 14.62
CA ASP A 44 2.57 -7.76 14.85
C ASP A 44 1.72 -7.86 13.57
N TRP A 45 1.62 -6.77 12.80
CA TRP A 45 0.94 -6.77 11.50
C TRP A 45 1.60 -7.70 10.49
N ARG A 46 2.94 -7.69 10.40
CA ARG A 46 3.69 -8.59 9.51
C ARG A 46 3.46 -10.06 9.87
N ARG A 47 3.38 -10.39 11.16
CA ARG A 47 3.08 -11.76 11.60
C ARG A 47 1.63 -12.16 11.28
N ARG A 48 0.67 -11.26 11.50
CA ARG A 48 -0.77 -11.50 11.23
C ARG A 48 -1.08 -11.66 9.74
N LEU A 49 -0.33 -10.98 8.89
CA LEU A 49 -0.54 -10.95 7.44
C LEU A 49 0.54 -11.73 6.67
N ALA A 50 1.28 -12.65 7.32
CA ALA A 50 2.45 -13.30 6.74
C ALA A 50 2.19 -13.92 5.35
N ASP A 51 1.06 -14.61 5.17
CA ASP A 51 0.67 -15.25 3.91
C ASP A 51 0.02 -14.29 2.90
N ARG A 52 -0.10 -13.01 3.25
CA ARG A 52 -0.78 -11.96 2.49
C ARG A 52 0.11 -10.72 2.33
N ILE A 53 1.43 -10.91 2.38
CA ILE A 53 2.42 -9.91 2.03
C ILE A 53 2.83 -10.13 0.58
N PHE A 54 2.64 -9.12 -0.26
CA PHE A 54 2.92 -9.19 -1.69
C PHE A 54 4.09 -8.28 -2.05
N GLY A 55 5.11 -8.87 -2.67
CA GLY A 55 6.31 -8.17 -3.13
C GLY A 55 6.14 -7.51 -4.49
N LEU A 56 7.05 -6.60 -4.82
CA LEU A 56 7.22 -6.12 -6.19
C LEU A 56 7.90 -7.21 -7.01
N THR A 57 7.10 -8.04 -7.68
CA THR A 57 7.57 -9.06 -8.62
C THR A 57 7.94 -8.44 -9.97
N GLU A 58 8.54 -9.22 -10.87
CA GLU A 58 8.79 -8.79 -12.26
C GLU A 58 7.47 -8.40 -12.97
N GLU A 59 6.42 -9.19 -12.81
CA GLU A 59 5.09 -8.89 -13.35
C GLU A 59 4.54 -7.56 -12.83
N ALA A 60 4.64 -7.32 -11.51
CA ALA A 60 4.25 -6.03 -10.92
C ALA A 60 5.16 -4.87 -11.39
N ALA A 61 6.43 -5.11 -11.68
CA ALA A 61 7.33 -4.09 -12.23
C ALA A 61 6.95 -3.70 -13.67
N LEU A 62 6.49 -4.65 -14.49
CA LEU A 62 5.96 -4.37 -15.83
C LEU A 62 4.64 -3.59 -15.76
N ALA A 63 3.70 -4.03 -14.92
CA ALA A 63 2.44 -3.33 -14.68
C ALA A 63 2.66 -1.90 -14.17
N TYR A 64 3.66 -1.69 -13.30
CA TYR A 64 4.09 -0.36 -12.86
C TYR A 64 4.45 0.55 -14.04
N GLY A 65 5.23 0.06 -15.00
CA GLY A 65 5.62 0.84 -16.18
C GLY A 65 4.40 1.28 -17.01
N GLU A 66 3.43 0.38 -17.19
CA GLU A 66 2.19 0.67 -17.89
C GLU A 66 1.35 1.73 -17.16
N ILE A 67 1.14 1.53 -15.85
CA ILE A 67 0.39 2.45 -14.98
C ILE A 67 1.02 3.85 -15.01
N MET A 68 2.32 3.95 -14.72
CA MET A 68 3.02 5.23 -14.63
C MET A 68 3.08 5.93 -15.99
N GLY A 69 3.28 5.18 -17.07
CA GLY A 69 3.25 5.71 -18.42
C GLY A 69 1.87 6.25 -18.80
N ALA A 70 0.79 5.54 -18.46
CA ALA A 70 -0.57 6.00 -18.70
C ALA A 70 -0.90 7.25 -17.88
N ALA A 71 -0.58 7.24 -16.58
CA ALA A 71 -0.79 8.36 -15.66
C ALA A 71 -0.05 9.62 -16.14
N SER A 72 1.20 9.48 -16.60
CA SER A 72 1.99 10.56 -17.18
C SER A 72 1.37 11.13 -18.46
N ARG A 73 0.95 10.29 -19.41
CA ARG A 73 0.29 10.73 -20.66
C ARG A 73 -1.04 11.45 -20.40
N GLN A 74 -1.71 11.15 -19.29
CA GLN A 74 -2.95 11.79 -18.88
C GLN A 74 -2.74 13.07 -18.05
N GLY A 75 -1.49 13.49 -17.82
CA GLY A 75 -1.17 14.68 -17.02
C GLY A 75 -1.46 14.50 -15.52
N ARG A 76 -1.49 13.26 -15.02
CA ARG A 76 -1.78 12.90 -13.64
C ARG A 76 -0.62 12.08 -13.06
N PRO A 77 0.58 12.67 -12.87
CA PRO A 77 1.73 11.92 -12.38
C PRO A 77 1.45 11.35 -10.99
N MET A 78 1.84 10.09 -10.78
CA MET A 78 1.81 9.41 -9.49
C MET A 78 3.19 9.41 -8.85
N SER A 79 3.26 9.22 -7.53
CA SER A 79 4.54 8.94 -6.88
C SER A 79 5.03 7.53 -7.24
N GLY A 80 6.35 7.31 -7.20
CA GLY A 80 6.94 5.98 -7.42
C GLY A 80 6.38 4.92 -6.48
N PRO A 81 6.36 5.14 -5.15
CA PRO A 81 5.76 4.21 -4.20
C PRO A 81 4.28 3.90 -4.48
N ASP A 82 3.47 4.92 -4.77
CA ASP A 82 2.05 4.72 -5.09
C ASP A 82 1.87 3.87 -6.35
N GLY A 83 2.67 4.12 -7.39
CA GLY A 83 2.67 3.30 -8.59
C GLY A 83 3.01 1.84 -8.29
N MET A 84 4.01 1.58 -7.44
CA MET A 84 4.38 0.21 -7.07
C MET A 84 3.27 -0.49 -6.27
N ILE A 85 2.64 0.22 -5.34
CA ILE A 85 1.48 -0.28 -4.58
C ILE A 85 0.33 -0.62 -5.52
N ALA A 86 0.02 0.27 -6.48
CA ALA A 86 -1.01 0.05 -7.48
C ALA A 86 -0.73 -1.18 -8.33
N ALA A 87 0.51 -1.34 -8.81
CA ALA A 87 0.90 -2.47 -9.63
C ALA A 87 0.83 -3.81 -8.88
N ILE A 88 1.28 -3.83 -7.62
CA ILE A 88 1.16 -5.01 -6.76
C ILE A 88 -0.31 -5.37 -6.56
N ALA A 89 -1.18 -4.39 -6.30
CA ALA A 89 -2.62 -4.64 -6.16
C ALA A 89 -3.23 -5.20 -7.45
N GLN A 90 -2.89 -4.62 -8.60
CA GLN A 90 -3.42 -5.03 -9.90
C GLN A 90 -3.08 -6.48 -10.24
N VAL A 91 -1.80 -6.85 -10.14
CA VAL A 91 -1.31 -8.20 -10.48
C VAL A 91 -1.91 -9.28 -9.57
N ASN A 92 -2.17 -8.94 -8.30
CA ASN A 92 -2.76 -9.88 -7.35
C ASN A 92 -4.31 -9.85 -7.33
N GLY A 93 -4.96 -9.16 -8.27
CA GLY A 93 -6.42 -9.04 -8.35
C GLY A 93 -7.05 -8.32 -7.14
N GLY A 94 -6.25 -7.53 -6.43
CA GLY A 94 -6.64 -6.82 -5.22
C GLY A 94 -7.36 -5.50 -5.51
N GLN A 95 -8.09 -5.03 -4.50
CA GLN A 95 -8.65 -3.67 -4.46
C GLN A 95 -7.75 -2.81 -3.58
N LEU A 96 -7.64 -1.51 -3.88
CA LEU A 96 -6.79 -0.62 -3.11
C LEU A 96 -7.60 0.17 -2.08
N ALA A 97 -7.37 -0.13 -0.80
CA ALA A 97 -7.90 0.66 0.30
C ALA A 97 -7.00 1.90 0.53
N THR A 98 -7.46 3.09 0.12
CA THR A 98 -6.69 4.33 0.24
C THR A 98 -7.57 5.51 0.60
N ARG A 99 -7.00 6.47 1.33
CA ARG A 99 -7.63 7.77 1.56
C ARG A 99 -7.53 8.68 0.34
N ASN A 100 -6.43 8.57 -0.42
CA ASN A 100 -6.11 9.45 -1.53
C ASN A 100 -6.62 8.89 -2.85
N GLN A 101 -7.94 8.74 -2.97
CA GLN A 101 -8.53 8.14 -4.19
C GLN A 101 -8.19 8.91 -5.47
N SER A 102 -7.97 10.23 -5.36
CA SER A 102 -7.54 11.09 -6.48
C SER A 102 -6.26 10.61 -7.15
N ASP A 103 -5.31 10.12 -6.35
CA ASP A 103 -3.95 9.80 -6.80
C ASP A 103 -3.94 8.48 -7.58
N PHE A 104 -4.96 7.64 -7.38
CA PHE A 104 -5.09 6.34 -8.02
C PHE A 104 -6.17 6.28 -9.10
N GLY A 105 -6.94 7.36 -9.32
CA GLY A 105 -8.07 7.37 -10.25
C GLY A 105 -7.69 7.09 -11.71
N ALA A 106 -6.41 7.22 -12.09
CA ALA A 106 -5.89 6.91 -13.42
C ALA A 106 -5.44 5.45 -13.61
N THR A 107 -5.40 4.66 -12.52
CA THR A 107 -4.83 3.29 -12.52
C THR A 107 -5.82 2.21 -12.97
N GLY A 108 -7.13 2.52 -12.98
CA GLY A 108 -8.18 1.53 -13.27
C GLY A 108 -8.45 0.53 -12.13
N LEU A 109 -7.80 0.69 -10.98
CA LEU A 109 -8.06 -0.12 -9.79
C LEU A 109 -9.41 0.23 -9.16
N VAL A 110 -10.02 -0.78 -8.53
CA VAL A 110 -11.14 -0.55 -7.61
C VAL A 110 -10.58 0.06 -6.33
N LEU A 111 -11.02 1.28 -6.03
CA LEU A 111 -10.61 2.02 -4.84
C LEU A 111 -11.66 1.89 -3.76
N ILE A 112 -11.22 1.58 -2.55
CA ILE A 112 -12.06 1.58 -1.35
C ILE A 112 -11.55 2.70 -0.45
N SER A 113 -12.46 3.50 0.12
CA SER A 113 -12.13 4.47 1.18
C SER A 113 -12.58 3.97 2.54
N PRO A 114 -11.67 3.44 3.40
CA PRO A 114 -11.97 3.03 4.77
C PRO A 114 -12.41 4.17 5.72
N TRP A 115 -12.46 5.40 5.21
CA TRP A 115 -12.87 6.61 5.94
C TRP A 115 -14.33 6.99 5.68
N GLU A 116 -14.94 6.44 4.65
CA GLU A 116 -16.37 6.62 4.34
C GLU A 116 -17.24 5.55 5.03
N PHE A 117 -16.66 4.84 6.00
CA PHE A 117 -17.20 3.69 6.70
C PHE A 117 -17.23 3.89 8.22
#